data_AF-A0A7S1V8W6-F1
#
_entry.id   AF-A0A7S1V8W6-F1
#
_cell.length_a   1.000
_cell.length_b   1.000
_cell.length_c   1.000
_cell.angle_alpha   90.00
_cell.angle_beta   90.00
_cell.angle_gamma   90.00
#
_symmetry.space_group_name_H-M   'P 1'
#
loop_
_entity.id
_entity.type
_entity.pdbx_description
1 polymer ?
#
loop_
_entity_poly.entity_id
_entity_poly.type
_entity_poly.pdbx_seq_one_letter_code
_entity_poly.pdbx_strand_id
1 'polypeptide(L)'
;MEAEDYGDLEDDPDRFKTARDGDFLMCPFQCDACQLFNLKRRYPTTEDHRDELLQICIRRATLDAFWSREPSTVAKSCWEMRGMLEAAETIGLDNPLPPRGPFPIEDSWGVGTACMMLMKTMRPGRNSENIQFETARMLVPSYQTSSTQSQEGWVRRRWERIAVVSSSQAVLPAVDGSSGSSLHATNGWEMCGFQIVH
;
A
#
# COMPACT_ATOMS: atom_id res chain seq x y z
N MET A 1 -19.89 30.21 10.41
CA MET A 1 -18.75 29.50 9.82
C MET A 1 -17.95 29.02 11.00
N GLU A 2 -18.33 27.86 11.51
CA GLU A 2 -17.72 27.26 12.70
C GLU A 2 -16.31 26.83 12.33
N ALA A 3 -15.33 27.29 13.10
CA ALA A 3 -13.95 26.85 12.94
C ALA A 3 -13.90 25.37 13.32
N GLU A 4 -13.59 24.51 12.37
CA GLU A 4 -13.31 23.11 12.64
C GLU A 4 -12.09 23.04 13.55
N ASP A 5 -12.31 22.58 14.79
CA ASP A 5 -11.31 22.39 15.84
C ASP A 5 -10.39 21.22 15.47
N TYR A 6 -9.38 21.52 14.63
CA TYR A 6 -8.25 20.62 14.41
C TYR A 6 -7.39 20.65 15.68
N GLY A 7 -7.74 19.80 16.65
CA GLY A 7 -7.06 19.72 17.95
C GLY A 7 -5.55 19.78 17.81
N ASP A 8 -4.97 20.80 18.45
CA ASP A 8 -3.63 21.30 18.21
C ASP A 8 -2.57 20.24 18.54
N LEU A 9 -1.55 20.12 17.70
CA LEU A 9 -0.40 19.22 17.94
C LEU A 9 0.44 19.67 19.16
N GLU A 10 0.14 20.84 19.73
CA GLU A 10 0.74 21.36 20.97
C GLU A 10 0.30 20.58 22.22
N ASP A 11 -0.93 20.05 22.27
CA ASP A 11 -1.46 19.36 23.44
C ASP A 11 -1.02 17.89 23.53
N ASP A 12 -0.71 17.25 22.40
CA ASP A 12 -0.23 15.87 22.31
C ASP A 12 0.89 15.74 21.27
N PRO A 13 2.15 16.04 21.67
CA PRO A 13 3.28 16.02 20.75
C PRO A 13 3.61 14.63 20.20
N ASP A 14 3.09 13.57 20.82
CA ASP A 14 3.38 12.16 20.52
C ASP A 14 2.24 11.45 19.76
N ARG A 15 1.11 12.13 19.52
CA ARG A 15 -0.13 11.63 18.88
C ARG A 15 0.08 10.76 17.63
N PHE A 16 1.10 11.06 16.83
CA PHE A 16 1.46 10.35 15.59
C PHE A 16 2.94 9.97 15.49
N LYS A 17 3.65 9.91 16.63
CA LYS A 17 5.10 9.63 16.67
C LYS A 17 5.47 8.38 17.46
N THR A 18 4.47 7.68 17.99
CA THR A 18 4.65 6.52 18.87
C THR A 18 3.84 5.34 18.37
N ALA A 19 4.34 4.13 18.63
CA ALA A 19 3.61 2.90 18.36
C ALA A 19 2.52 2.69 19.43
N ARG A 20 1.33 2.27 19.00
CA ARG A 20 0.16 2.09 19.85
C ARG A 20 -0.32 0.65 19.82
N ASP A 21 -0.94 0.20 20.91
CA ASP A 21 -1.58 -1.11 20.93
C ASP A 21 -2.73 -1.14 19.91
N GLY A 22 -2.67 -2.08 18.97
CA GLY A 22 -3.63 -2.21 17.87
C GLY A 22 -3.19 -1.67 16.51
N ASP A 23 -2.03 -1.01 16.38
CA ASP A 23 -1.55 -0.53 15.06
C ASP A 23 -1.45 -1.68 14.03
N PHE A 24 -1.09 -2.90 14.47
CA PHE A 24 -1.04 -4.12 13.66
C PHE A 24 -2.41 -4.62 13.15
N LEU A 25 -3.52 -4.03 13.64
CA LEU A 25 -4.88 -4.27 13.15
C LEU A 25 -5.28 -3.28 12.05
N MET A 26 -4.62 -2.12 11.97
CA MET A 26 -5.01 -1.02 11.08
C MET A 26 -4.54 -1.23 9.64
N CYS A 27 -3.42 -1.91 9.44
CA CYS A 27 -2.94 -2.27 8.11
C CYS A 27 -2.25 -3.64 8.09
N PRO A 28 -2.29 -4.36 6.96
CA PRO A 28 -1.48 -5.55 6.76
C PRO A 28 0.02 -5.22 6.82
N PHE A 29 0.77 -5.97 7.61
CA PHE A 29 2.19 -5.73 7.83
C PHE A 29 3.04 -6.96 7.51
N GLN A 30 4.18 -6.71 6.88
CA GLN A 30 5.31 -7.64 6.79
C GLN A 30 6.60 -6.86 7.04
N CYS A 31 7.65 -7.54 7.52
CA CYS A 31 8.94 -6.88 7.75
C CYS A 31 9.59 -6.41 6.43
N ASP A 32 10.54 -5.47 6.54
CA ASP A 32 11.14 -4.83 5.37
C ASP A 32 11.81 -5.81 4.40
N ALA A 33 12.43 -6.87 4.93
CA ALA A 33 13.06 -7.90 4.11
C ALA A 33 12.03 -8.70 3.31
N CYS A 34 10.87 -9.01 3.89
CA CYS A 34 9.78 -9.69 3.20
C CYS A 34 9.13 -8.77 2.16
N GLN A 35 8.89 -7.51 2.50
CA GLN A 35 8.36 -6.53 1.53
C GLN A 35 9.33 -6.31 0.37
N LEU A 36 10.62 -6.19 0.65
CA LEU A 36 11.65 -6.10 -0.39
C LEU A 36 11.69 -7.37 -1.24
N PHE A 37 11.53 -8.54 -0.63
CA PHE A 37 11.45 -9.80 -1.37
C PHE A 37 10.23 -9.83 -2.29
N ASN A 38 9.06 -9.35 -1.85
CA ASN A 38 7.88 -9.25 -2.72
C ASN A 38 8.12 -8.34 -3.93
N LEU A 39 8.86 -7.25 -3.73
CA LEU A 39 9.17 -6.25 -4.77
C LEU A 39 10.28 -6.71 -5.73
N LYS A 40 11.37 -7.26 -5.21
CA LYS A 40 12.59 -7.59 -5.99
C LYS A 40 12.78 -9.07 -6.28
N ARG A 41 11.97 -9.95 -5.68
CA ARG A 41 12.10 -11.43 -5.76
C ARG A 41 13.45 -11.95 -5.27
N ARG A 42 14.12 -11.18 -4.41
CA ARG A 42 15.39 -11.53 -3.75
C ARG A 42 15.47 -10.83 -2.40
N TYR A 43 16.29 -11.36 -1.50
CA TYR A 43 16.58 -10.72 -0.22
C TYR A 43 17.50 -9.48 -0.41
N PRO A 44 17.50 -8.55 0.56
CA PRO A 44 18.37 -7.38 0.53
C PRO A 44 19.84 -7.81 0.57
N THR A 45 20.67 -7.11 -0.20
CA THR A 45 22.12 -7.26 -0.21
C THR A 45 22.76 -6.05 0.43
N THR A 46 23.77 -6.24 1.27
CA THR A 46 24.44 -5.15 2.00
C THR A 46 25.31 -4.27 1.10
N GLU A 47 25.59 -4.70 -0.12
CA GLU A 47 26.45 -4.00 -1.09
C GLU A 47 25.64 -3.03 -2.00
N ASP A 48 24.32 -3.21 -2.09
CA ASP A 48 23.46 -2.40 -2.96
C ASP A 48 22.80 -1.26 -2.16
N HIS A 49 23.31 -0.03 -2.34
CA HIS A 49 22.71 1.19 -1.76
C HIS A 49 21.22 1.36 -2.14
N ARG A 50 20.76 0.77 -3.25
CA ARG A 50 19.35 0.82 -3.65
C ARG A 50 18.49 -0.12 -2.81
N ASP A 51 19.06 -1.20 -2.27
CA ASP A 51 18.37 -2.06 -1.31
C ASP A 51 18.22 -1.34 0.02
N GLU A 52 19.29 -0.71 0.50
CA GLU A 52 19.28 0.07 1.73
C GLU A 52 18.25 1.20 1.65
N LEU A 53 18.29 2.00 0.57
CA LEU A 53 17.31 3.06 0.33
C LEU A 53 15.87 2.50 0.27
N LEU A 54 15.67 1.38 -0.42
CA LEU A 54 14.34 0.76 -0.51
C LEU A 54 13.85 0.28 0.86
N GLN A 55 14.71 -0.31 1.69
CA GLN A 55 14.35 -0.71 3.06
C GLN A 55 13.97 0.50 3.91
N ILE A 56 14.69 1.62 3.79
CA ILE A 56 14.34 2.88 4.48
C ILE A 56 12.96 3.36 4.02
N CYS A 57 12.69 3.36 2.71
CA CYS A 57 11.39 3.74 2.17
C CYS A 57 10.26 2.80 2.65
N ILE A 58 10.49 1.49 2.68
CA ILE A 58 9.51 0.51 3.18
C ILE A 58 9.19 0.77 4.65
N ARG A 59 10.22 0.98 5.49
CA ARG A 59 10.04 1.32 6.91
C ARG A 59 9.20 2.58 7.06
N ARG A 60 9.55 3.64 6.34
CA ARG A 60 8.81 4.91 6.40
C ARG A 60 7.36 4.75 5.94
N ALA A 61 7.13 4.09 4.81
CA ALA A 61 5.77 3.84 4.30
C ALA A 61 4.93 3.03 5.30
N THR A 62 5.54 2.05 5.98
CA THR A 62 4.87 1.25 7.00
C THR A 62 4.52 2.08 8.22
N LEU A 63 5.46 2.88 8.73
CA LEU A 63 5.22 3.76 9.88
C LEU A 63 4.15 4.81 9.56
N ASP A 64 4.19 5.41 8.37
CA ASP A 64 3.18 6.35 7.91
C ASP A 64 1.79 5.69 7.80
N ALA A 65 1.73 4.39 7.46
CA ALA A 65 0.48 3.64 7.44
C ALA A 65 -0.07 3.35 8.84
N PHE A 66 0.79 3.07 9.82
CA PHE A 66 0.36 2.92 11.21
C PHE A 66 -0.10 4.26 11.78
N TRP A 67 0.66 5.32 11.55
CA TRP A 67 0.44 6.64 12.14
C TRP A 67 -0.54 7.53 11.37
N SER A 68 -1.18 7.03 10.31
CA SER A 68 -2.22 7.77 9.59
C SER A 68 -3.55 7.88 10.35
N ARG A 69 -3.73 7.08 11.40
CA ARG A 69 -4.98 7.00 12.16
C ARG A 69 -4.85 7.67 13.52
N GLU A 70 -5.93 8.31 13.94
CA GLU A 70 -6.06 8.90 15.28
C GLU A 70 -5.89 7.83 16.38
N PRO A 71 -5.12 8.08 17.47
CA PRO A 71 -4.96 7.12 18.57
C PRO A 71 -6.28 6.57 19.13
N SER A 72 -7.29 7.43 19.27
CA SER A 72 -8.63 7.02 19.73
C SER A 72 -9.31 6.04 18.77
N THR A 73 -9.07 6.18 17.46
CA THR A 73 -9.58 5.26 16.45
C THR A 73 -8.89 3.90 16.54
N VAL A 74 -7.57 3.88 16.74
CA VAL A 74 -6.81 2.63 16.91
C VAL A 74 -7.29 1.90 18.16
N ALA A 75 -7.40 2.61 19.29
CA ALA A 75 -7.90 2.05 20.55
C ALA A 75 -9.32 1.48 20.40
N LYS A 76 -10.21 2.22 19.72
CA LYS A 76 -11.57 1.74 19.44
C LYS A 76 -11.55 0.48 18.59
N SER A 77 -10.78 0.44 17.50
CA SER A 77 -10.69 -0.76 16.66
C SER A 77 -10.17 -1.98 17.43
N CYS A 78 -9.20 -1.77 18.32
CA CYS A 78 -8.67 -2.79 19.21
C CYS A 78 -9.76 -3.32 20.17
N TRP A 79 -10.55 -2.41 20.74
CA TRP A 79 -11.68 -2.75 21.61
C TRP A 79 -12.77 -3.54 20.88
N GLU A 80 -13.17 -3.11 19.68
CA GLU A 80 -14.17 -3.82 18.86
C GLU A 80 -13.69 -5.22 18.47
N MET A 81 -12.41 -5.38 18.14
CA MET A 81 -11.83 -6.69 17.81
C MET A 81 -11.89 -7.65 19.01
N ARG A 82 -11.61 -7.15 20.22
CA ARG A 82 -11.73 -7.94 21.46
C ARG A 82 -13.18 -8.33 21.72
N GLY A 83 -14.12 -7.40 21.61
CA GLY A 83 -15.54 -7.67 21.76
C GLY A 83 -16.08 -8.69 20.74
N MET A 84 -15.58 -8.65 19.49
CA MET A 84 -15.91 -9.66 18.48
C MET A 84 -15.40 -11.05 18.86
N LEU A 85 -14.20 -11.17 19.44
CA LEU A 85 -13.67 -12.45 19.90
C LEU A 85 -14.48 -13.00 21.09
N GLU A 86 -14.85 -12.15 22.05
CA GLU A 86 -15.71 -12.53 23.19
C GLU A 86 -17.11 -12.97 22.71
N ALA A 87 -17.67 -12.24 21.74
CA ALA A 87 -18.94 -12.59 21.12
C ALA A 87 -18.85 -13.95 20.39
N ALA A 88 -17.77 -14.17 19.64
CA ALA A 88 -17.51 -15.43 18.94
C ALA A 88 -17.40 -16.61 19.91
N GLU A 89 -16.70 -16.44 21.03
CA GLU A 89 -16.61 -17.44 22.11
C GLU A 89 -18.00 -17.75 22.69
N THR A 90 -18.81 -16.71 22.93
CA THR A 90 -20.17 -16.86 23.47
C THR A 90 -21.09 -17.68 22.57
N ILE A 91 -20.94 -17.55 21.25
CA ILE A 91 -21.73 -18.30 20.26
C ILE A 91 -21.06 -19.62 19.82
N GLY A 92 -19.92 -19.98 20.41
CA GLY A 92 -19.19 -21.22 20.13
C GLY A 92 -18.49 -21.25 18.77
N LEU A 93 -18.07 -20.10 18.23
CA LEU A 93 -17.24 -20.04 17.03
C LEU A 93 -15.76 -20.15 17.39
N ASP A 94 -15.19 -21.32 17.15
CA ASP A 94 -13.74 -21.53 17.18
C ASP A 94 -13.10 -20.85 15.97
N ASN A 95 -12.38 -19.74 16.21
CA ASN A 95 -11.66 -18.95 15.21
C ASN A 95 -12.56 -18.13 14.23
N PRO A 96 -13.13 -17.00 14.68
CA PRO A 96 -13.97 -16.12 13.84
C PRO A 96 -13.20 -15.36 12.76
N LEU A 97 -11.87 -15.35 12.83
CA LEU A 97 -11.01 -14.63 11.89
C LEU A 97 -10.50 -15.56 10.80
N PRO A 98 -10.44 -15.10 9.53
CA PRO A 98 -9.76 -15.85 8.50
C PRO A 98 -8.29 -16.04 8.91
N PRO A 99 -7.69 -17.21 8.61
CA PRO A 99 -6.28 -17.43 8.89
C PRO A 99 -5.47 -16.34 8.21
N ARG A 100 -4.64 -15.63 9.00
CA ARG A 100 -3.58 -14.78 8.45
C ARG A 100 -2.50 -15.70 7.88
N GLY A 101 -2.78 -16.28 6.71
CA GLY A 101 -1.90 -17.20 6.01
C GLY A 101 -0.60 -16.54 5.56
N PRO A 102 0.35 -17.31 4.99
CA PRO A 102 1.51 -16.71 4.36
C PRO A 102 1.00 -15.79 3.25
N PHE A 103 1.29 -14.50 3.40
CA PHE A 103 0.89 -13.51 2.41
C PHE A 103 1.45 -13.89 1.03
N PRO A 104 0.72 -13.60 -0.05
CA PRO A 104 1.20 -13.88 -1.39
C PRO A 104 2.54 -13.17 -1.61
N ILE A 105 3.44 -13.82 -2.35
CA ILE A 105 4.72 -13.22 -2.72
C ILE A 105 4.44 -12.28 -3.88
N GLU A 106 3.95 -11.09 -3.60
CA GLU A 106 3.70 -10.00 -4.55
C GLU A 106 3.44 -8.70 -3.78
N ASP A 107 3.45 -7.57 -4.47
CA ASP A 107 3.12 -6.29 -3.86
C ASP A 107 1.59 -6.07 -3.83
N SER A 108 0.87 -6.89 -3.06
CA SER A 108 -0.61 -6.85 -3.03
C SER A 108 -1.15 -5.54 -2.49
N TRP A 109 -0.45 -4.91 -1.55
CA TRP A 109 -0.91 -3.66 -0.96
C TRP A 109 -0.43 -2.45 -1.74
N GLY A 110 0.69 -2.49 -2.46
CA GLY A 110 1.23 -1.32 -3.15
C GLY A 110 2.27 -0.56 -2.33
N VAL A 111 3.05 -1.28 -1.53
CA VAL A 111 4.22 -0.76 -0.81
C VAL A 111 5.23 -0.18 -1.79
N GLY A 112 5.39 -0.78 -2.97
CA GLY A 112 6.24 -0.25 -4.04
C GLY A 112 5.75 1.12 -4.51
N THR A 113 4.45 1.29 -4.68
CA THR A 113 3.83 2.58 -5.03
C THR A 113 4.03 3.61 -3.92
N ALA A 114 3.87 3.23 -2.65
CA ALA A 114 4.16 4.10 -1.50
C ALA A 114 5.64 4.53 -1.46
N CYS A 115 6.58 3.63 -1.72
CA CYS A 115 8.00 3.95 -1.82
C CYS A 115 8.29 4.94 -2.97
N MET A 116 7.67 4.73 -4.14
CA MET A 116 7.80 5.67 -5.26
C MET A 116 7.19 7.04 -4.95
N MET A 117 6.12 7.11 -4.15
CA MET A 117 5.55 8.36 -3.65
C MET A 117 6.52 9.08 -2.71
N LEU A 118 7.13 8.37 -1.76
CA LEU A 118 8.17 8.94 -0.88
C LEU A 118 9.35 9.49 -1.67
N MET A 119 9.79 8.78 -2.71
CA MET A 119 10.84 9.30 -3.60
C MET A 119 10.38 10.52 -4.41
N LYS A 120 9.09 10.63 -4.71
CA LYS A 120 8.51 11.77 -5.43
C LYS A 120 8.42 13.02 -4.56
N THR A 121 8.11 12.89 -3.26
CA THR A 121 8.04 14.05 -2.35
C THR A 121 9.39 14.75 -2.21
N MET A 122 10.50 14.01 -2.25
CA MET A 122 11.86 14.56 -2.18
C MET A 122 12.30 15.34 -3.43
N ARG A 123 11.46 15.46 -4.45
CA ARG A 123 11.77 16.27 -5.64
C ARG A 123 11.50 17.75 -5.38
N PRO A 124 12.20 18.66 -6.06
CA PRO A 124 11.93 20.09 -5.94
C PRO A 124 10.48 20.41 -6.34
N GLY A 125 9.79 21.13 -5.45
CA GLY A 125 8.43 21.60 -5.68
C GLY A 125 8.37 22.83 -6.58
N ARG A 126 7.19 23.14 -7.11
CA ARG A 126 6.97 24.36 -7.90
C ARG A 126 6.92 25.62 -7.02
N ASN A 127 6.35 25.49 -5.82
CA ASN A 127 6.07 26.59 -4.90
C ASN A 127 6.70 26.37 -3.49
N SER A 128 7.45 25.29 -3.31
CA SER A 128 8.02 24.85 -2.04
C SER A 128 9.32 24.08 -2.31
N GLU A 129 10.17 23.93 -1.30
CA GLU A 129 11.44 23.20 -1.42
C GLU A 129 11.24 21.79 -1.97
N ASN A 130 10.22 21.08 -1.47
CA ASN A 130 9.85 19.72 -1.87
C ASN A 130 8.43 19.65 -2.46
N ILE A 131 8.13 18.61 -3.23
CA ILE A 131 6.78 18.37 -3.77
C ILE A 131 5.81 18.12 -2.62
N GLN A 132 4.71 18.88 -2.58
CA GLN A 132 3.65 18.71 -1.59
C GLN A 132 2.93 17.36 -1.75
N PHE A 133 2.44 16.82 -0.63
CA PHE A 133 1.77 15.53 -0.57
C PHE A 133 0.64 15.37 -1.60
N GLU A 134 -0.23 16.38 -1.75
CA GLU A 134 -1.36 16.34 -2.69
C GLU A 134 -0.91 16.12 -4.15
N THR A 135 0.26 16.65 -4.52
CA THR A 135 0.85 16.40 -5.83
C THR A 135 1.53 15.02 -5.90
N ALA A 136 2.15 14.58 -4.80
CA ALA A 136 2.80 13.27 -4.74
C ALA A 136 1.78 12.12 -4.85
N ARG A 137 0.67 12.17 -4.10
CA ARG A 137 -0.41 11.15 -4.08
C ARG A 137 -1.06 10.88 -5.42
N MET A 138 -0.99 11.81 -6.38
CA MET A 138 -1.46 11.58 -7.75
C MET A 138 -0.78 10.40 -8.45
N LEU A 139 0.32 9.88 -7.90
CA LEU A 139 0.93 8.63 -8.34
C LEU A 139 0.02 7.40 -8.13
N VAL A 140 -0.78 7.37 -7.05
CA VAL A 140 -1.68 6.24 -6.73
C VAL A 140 -2.77 6.04 -7.78
N PRO A 141 -3.62 7.04 -8.10
CA PRO A 141 -4.66 6.86 -9.13
C PRO A 141 -4.04 6.63 -10.51
N SER A 142 -2.86 7.19 -10.78
CA SER A 142 -2.12 6.93 -12.03
C SER A 142 -1.69 5.47 -12.14
N TYR A 143 -1.14 4.91 -11.05
CA TYR A 143 -0.77 3.50 -10.95
C TYR A 143 -1.99 2.59 -11.11
N GLN A 144 -3.06 2.84 -10.35
CA GLN A 144 -4.33 2.10 -10.44
C GLN A 144 -4.89 2.09 -11.87
N THR A 145 -4.94 3.25 -12.50
CA THR A 145 -5.43 3.37 -13.88
C THR A 145 -4.58 2.57 -14.85
N SER A 146 -3.25 2.54 -14.66
CA SER A 146 -2.35 1.73 -15.50
C SER A 146 -2.48 0.23 -15.24
N SER A 147 -2.63 -0.19 -13.98
CA SER A 147 -2.76 -1.60 -13.61
C SER A 147 -4.10 -2.16 -14.09
N THR A 148 -5.19 -1.41 -13.93
CA THR A 148 -6.52 -1.79 -14.43
C THR A 148 -6.52 -1.88 -15.96
N GLN A 149 -5.94 -0.90 -16.67
CA GLN A 149 -5.79 -1.00 -18.14
C GLN A 149 -4.96 -2.21 -18.57
N SER A 150 -3.92 -2.57 -17.81
CA SER A 150 -3.12 -3.77 -18.06
C SER A 150 -3.93 -5.06 -17.88
N GLN A 151 -4.83 -5.12 -16.89
CA GLN A 151 -5.68 -6.27 -16.61
C GLN A 151 -6.86 -6.38 -17.60
N GLU A 152 -7.44 -5.25 -18.05
CA GLU A 152 -8.62 -5.21 -18.94
C GLU A 152 -8.31 -5.27 -20.45
N GLY A 153 -7.17 -5.82 -20.87
CA GLY A 153 -6.97 -6.15 -22.29
C GLY A 153 -6.53 -4.98 -23.20
N TRP A 154 -5.70 -4.05 -22.69
CA TRP A 154 -4.97 -3.11 -23.57
C TRP A 154 -3.83 -3.75 -24.38
N VAL A 155 -3.40 -4.98 -24.02
CA VAL A 155 -2.36 -5.74 -24.75
C VAL A 155 -2.76 -6.02 -26.20
N ARG A 156 -4.06 -6.05 -26.54
CA ARG A 156 -4.51 -6.28 -27.92
C ARG A 156 -4.48 -5.02 -28.79
N ARG A 157 -4.89 -3.85 -28.26
CA ARG A 157 -5.14 -2.64 -29.08
C ARG A 157 -3.98 -1.64 -29.20
N ARG A 158 -2.98 -1.67 -28.31
CA ARG A 158 -1.77 -0.84 -28.45
C ARG A 158 -0.69 -1.52 -29.27
N TRP A 159 -0.58 -2.84 -29.20
CA TRP A 159 0.26 -3.60 -30.12
C TRP A 159 -0.28 -3.56 -31.55
N GLU A 160 -1.60 -3.59 -31.78
CA GLU A 160 -2.15 -3.39 -33.14
C GLU A 160 -1.94 -1.96 -33.70
N ARG A 161 -1.75 -0.95 -32.86
CA ARG A 161 -1.47 0.43 -33.30
C ARG A 161 0.02 0.76 -33.47
N ILE A 162 0.89 -0.01 -32.83
CA ILE A 162 2.35 0.08 -32.99
C ILE A 162 2.84 -0.94 -34.07
N ALA A 163 2.15 -2.06 -34.25
CA ALA A 163 2.50 -3.11 -35.21
C ALA A 163 1.96 -2.92 -36.65
N VAL A 164 1.36 -1.77 -36.98
CA VAL A 164 1.20 -1.37 -38.39
C VAL A 164 2.53 -0.81 -38.97
N VAL A 165 3.53 -0.58 -38.12
CA VAL A 165 4.92 -0.24 -38.53
C VAL A 165 5.86 -1.37 -38.12
N SER A 166 5.64 -2.58 -38.64
CA SER A 166 6.69 -3.62 -38.78
C SER A 166 6.01 -4.94 -39.17
N SER A 167 5.84 -5.13 -40.47
CA SER A 167 5.60 -6.42 -41.08
C SER A 167 6.65 -7.44 -40.67
N SER A 168 6.19 -8.62 -40.22
CA SER A 168 6.64 -9.97 -40.63
C SER A 168 6.72 -10.96 -39.45
N GLN A 169 5.81 -11.92 -39.49
CA GLN A 169 5.91 -13.31 -38.99
C GLN A 169 6.51 -13.54 -37.60
N ALA A 170 5.64 -13.78 -36.62
CA ALA A 170 5.86 -14.84 -35.63
C ALA A 170 4.50 -15.31 -35.07
N VAL A 171 4.12 -16.54 -35.41
CA VAL A 171 3.02 -17.27 -34.80
C VAL A 171 3.49 -17.74 -33.43
N LEU A 172 2.81 -17.36 -32.35
CA LEU A 172 2.98 -17.98 -31.03
C LEU A 172 1.76 -18.86 -30.71
N PRO A 173 1.95 -20.03 -30.08
CA PRO A 173 0.88 -20.97 -29.81
C PRO A 173 -0.02 -20.50 -28.66
N ALA A 174 -1.29 -20.88 -28.75
CA ALA A 174 -2.30 -20.72 -27.72
C ALA A 174 -1.89 -21.46 -26.43
N VAL A 175 -1.95 -20.77 -25.30
CA VAL A 175 -2.05 -21.40 -23.99
C VAL A 175 -3.41 -21.02 -23.42
N ASP A 176 -4.33 -21.96 -23.57
CA ASP A 176 -5.59 -22.00 -22.86
C ASP A 176 -5.31 -22.37 -21.40
N GLY A 177 -5.90 -21.66 -20.45
CA GLY A 177 -5.63 -21.95 -19.04
C GLY A 177 -6.31 -21.00 -18.06
N SER A 178 -7.62 -21.14 -17.99
CA SER A 178 -8.51 -20.59 -16.96
C SER A 178 -8.00 -20.71 -15.53
N SER A 179 -7.87 -19.59 -14.84
CA SER A 179 -8.24 -19.46 -13.41
C SER A 179 -8.54 -18.00 -13.12
N GLY A 180 -9.78 -17.60 -13.41
CA GLY A 180 -10.32 -16.32 -13.00
C GLY A 180 -10.55 -16.32 -11.49
N SER A 181 -9.70 -15.63 -10.76
CA SER A 181 -10.06 -15.02 -9.47
C SER A 181 -9.93 -13.52 -9.66
N SER A 182 -11.06 -12.86 -9.97
CA SER A 182 -11.15 -11.40 -10.00
C SER A 182 -11.06 -10.88 -8.57
N LEU A 183 -9.85 -10.81 -8.04
CA LEU A 183 -9.56 -9.96 -6.89
C LEU A 183 -9.53 -8.54 -7.45
N HIS A 184 -10.63 -7.81 -7.24
CA HIS A 184 -10.58 -6.36 -7.24
C HIS A 184 -9.45 -5.97 -6.27
N ALA A 185 -8.32 -5.52 -6.80
CA ALA A 185 -7.27 -4.90 -6.02
C ALA A 185 -7.82 -3.57 -5.52
N THR A 186 -8.57 -3.61 -4.42
CA THR A 186 -8.84 -2.43 -3.62
C THR A 186 -7.58 -2.16 -2.83
N ASN A 187 -6.80 -1.20 -3.30
CA ASN A 187 -5.57 -0.80 -2.64
C ASN A 187 -5.91 -0.39 -1.20
N GLY A 188 -5.43 -1.14 -0.20
CA GLY A 188 -5.72 -0.86 1.21
C GLY A 188 -5.31 0.56 1.67
N TRP A 189 -4.43 1.23 0.94
CA TRP A 189 -3.88 2.55 1.30
C TRP A 189 -4.88 3.69 1.20
N GLU A 190 -5.86 3.62 0.29
CA GLU A 190 -6.95 4.62 0.24
C GLU A 190 -7.93 4.42 1.41
N MET A 191 -8.10 3.17 1.88
CA MET A 191 -8.92 2.85 3.05
C MET A 191 -8.20 3.21 4.37
N CYS A 192 -6.86 3.19 4.39
CA CYS A 192 -6.05 3.51 5.57
C CYS A 192 -5.81 5.02 5.79
N GLY A 193 -6.28 5.92 4.92
CA GLY A 193 -6.22 7.38 5.16
C GLY A 193 -4.80 7.94 5.27
N PHE A 194 -3.86 7.43 4.46
CA PHE A 194 -2.45 7.81 4.48
C PHE A 194 -2.23 9.33 4.33
N GLN A 195 -1.68 9.98 5.36
CA GLN A 195 -1.15 11.35 5.30
C GLN A 195 0.34 11.30 5.65
N ILE A 196 1.18 11.88 4.79
CA ILE A 196 2.61 12.06 5.10
C ILE A 196 2.71 13.21 6.10
N VAL A 197 3.02 12.90 7.35
CA VAL A 197 3.37 13.91 8.37
C VAL A 197 4.83 14.31 8.11
N HIS A 198 5.02 15.55 7.63
CA HIS A 198 6.33 16.20 7.50
C HIS A 198 6.78 16.76 8.85
#